data_AF-S3HCQ7-F1
#
_entry.id   AF-S3HCQ7-F1
#
_cell.length_a   1.000
_cell.length_b   1.000
_cell.length_c   1.000
_cell.angle_alpha   90.00
_cell.angle_beta   90.00
_cell.angle_gamma   90.00
#
_symmetry.space_group_name_H-M   'P 1'
#
loop_
_entity.id
_entity.type
_entity.pdbx_description
1 polymer ?
#
loop_
_entity_poly.entity_id
_entity_poly.type
_entity_poly.pdbx_seq_one_letter_code
_entity_poly.pdbx_strand_id
1 'polypeptide(L)'
;MAGNSDYYVEITTRLRAVQLFCDFLSEGGSVRIASTEAAPFIDVTSDLLFRNRAEAERLITLRRQLFPDRANEDVTPPLYNHH
;
A
#
# COMPACT_ATOMS: atom_id res chain seq x y z
N MET A 1 13.22 -22.56 5.07
CA MET A 1 12.30 -22.31 3.93
C MET A 1 11.01 -21.59 4.32
N ALA A 2 10.52 -21.66 5.57
CA ALA A 2 9.33 -20.91 6.01
C ALA A 2 9.51 -19.37 5.95
N GLY A 3 10.63 -18.84 6.45
CA GLY A 3 10.86 -17.39 6.49
C GLY A 3 10.90 -16.66 5.13
N ASN A 4 11.17 -17.37 4.03
CA ASN A 4 11.12 -16.76 2.69
C ASN A 4 9.66 -16.57 2.21
N SER A 5 8.77 -17.49 2.59
CA SER A 5 7.35 -17.39 2.28
C SER A 5 6.67 -16.33 3.14
N ASP A 6 7.02 -16.25 4.43
CA ASP A 6 6.46 -15.27 5.36
C ASP A 6 6.81 -13.84 4.92
N TYR A 7 8.06 -13.63 4.48
CA TYR A 7 8.50 -12.32 3.99
C TYR A 7 7.84 -11.92 2.66
N TYR A 8 7.61 -12.88 1.76
CA TYR A 8 6.84 -12.64 0.54
C TYR A 8 5.41 -12.18 0.85
N VAL A 9 4.74 -12.86 1.80
CA VAL A 9 3.39 -12.52 2.24
C VAL A 9 3.37 -11.12 2.88
N GLU A 10 4.36 -10.79 3.71
CA GLU A 10 4.49 -9.48 4.34
C GLU A 10 4.59 -8.35 3.30
N ILE A 11 5.53 -8.46 2.35
CA ILE A 11 5.72 -7.43 1.30
C ILE A 11 4.47 -7.29 0.44
N THR A 12 3.87 -8.42 0.04
CA THR A 12 2.68 -8.42 -0.83
C THR A 12 1.47 -7.80 -0.10
N THR A 13 1.29 -8.12 1.18
CA THR A 13 0.21 -7.57 2.01
C THR A 13 0.40 -6.07 2.21
N ARG A 14 1.63 -5.62 2.51
CA ARG A 14 1.94 -4.20 2.65
C ARG A 14 1.71 -3.45 1.34
N LEU A 15 2.16 -3.99 0.22
CA LEU A 15 1.95 -3.38 -1.10
C LEU A 15 0.45 -3.21 -1.40
N ARG A 16 -0.35 -4.25 -1.14
CA ARG A 16 -1.82 -4.20 -1.29
C ARG A 16 -2.44 -3.08 -0.45
N ALA A 17 -2.06 -2.98 0.83
CA ALA A 17 -2.60 -1.96 1.72
C ALA A 17 -2.25 -0.54 1.24
N VAL A 18 -1.00 -0.32 0.79
CA VAL A 18 -0.57 0.98 0.25
C VAL A 18 -1.32 1.33 -1.03
N GLN A 19 -1.54 0.37 -1.93
CA GLN A 19 -2.31 0.57 -3.16
C GLN A 19 -3.76 0.96 -2.86
N LEU A 20 -4.45 0.19 -2.02
CA LEU A 20 -5.83 0.50 -1.62
C LEU A 20 -5.95 1.87 -0.96
N PHE A 21 -4.95 2.26 -0.16
CA PHE A 21 -4.92 3.59 0.43
C PHE A 21 -4.72 4.69 -0.63
N CYS A 22 -3.83 4.48 -1.61
CA CYS A 22 -3.68 5.41 -2.74
C CYS A 22 -4.97 5.55 -3.56
N ASP A 23 -5.69 4.44 -3.78
CA ASP A 23 -6.96 4.42 -4.50
C ASP A 23 -8.02 5.22 -3.73
N PHE A 24 -8.16 4.95 -2.43
CA PHE A 24 -9.04 5.73 -1.54
C PHE A 24 -8.81 7.24 -1.66
N LEU A 25 -7.54 7.69 -1.62
CA LEU A 25 -7.23 9.12 -1.74
C LEU A 25 -7.48 9.66 -3.16
N SER A 26 -7.23 8.85 -4.19
CA SER A 26 -7.41 9.25 -5.59
C SER A 26 -8.88 9.34 -5.99
N GLU A 27 -9.76 8.57 -5.35
CA GLU A 27 -11.22 8.57 -5.55
C GLU A 27 -11.94 9.68 -4.76
N GLY A 28 -11.20 10.58 -4.11
CA GLY A 28 -11.75 11.72 -3.38
C GLY A 28 -11.77 11.55 -1.86
N GLY A 29 -11.22 10.45 -1.34
CA GLY A 29 -10.91 10.32 0.08
C GLY A 29 -9.92 11.40 0.52
N SER A 30 -10.13 11.97 1.71
CA SER A 30 -9.26 13.01 2.27
C SER A 30 -8.78 12.62 3.66
N VAL A 31 -7.53 12.96 3.97
CA VAL A 31 -6.95 12.77 5.30
C VAL A 31 -6.56 14.12 5.86
N ARG A 32 -7.06 14.39 7.05
CA ARG A 32 -6.73 15.60 7.79
C ARG A 32 -6.20 15.24 9.17
N ILE A 33 -5.16 15.94 9.60
CA ILE A 33 -4.51 15.71 10.90
C ILE A 33 -4.56 16.99 11.73
N ALA A 34 -4.78 16.83 13.03
CA ALA A 34 -4.55 17.88 14.00
C ALA A 34 -3.25 17.54 14.75
N SER A 35 -2.33 18.51 14.85
CA SER A 35 -1.05 18.30 15.54
C SER A 35 -1.20 18.17 17.06
N THR A 36 -2.29 18.68 17.61
CA THR A 36 -2.72 18.55 19.01
C THR A 36 -4.25 18.51 19.07
N GLU A 37 -4.83 18.11 20.19
CA GLU A 37 -6.29 18.00 20.35
C GLU A 37 -7.06 19.32 20.10
N ALA A 38 -6.40 20.46 20.32
CA ALA A 38 -6.98 21.79 20.12
C ALA A 38 -6.56 22.45 18.79
N ALA A 39 -5.72 21.80 17.98
CA ALA A 39 -5.25 22.35 16.71
C ALA A 39 -6.29 22.18 15.59
N PRO A 40 -6.34 23.09 14.61
CA PRO A 40 -7.17 22.89 13.43
C PRO A 40 -6.69 21.68 12.62
N PHE A 41 -7.63 20.97 12.01
CA PHE A 41 -7.34 19.89 11.08
C PHE A 41 -6.73 20.46 9.79
N ILE A 42 -5.54 19.99 9.45
CA ILE A 42 -4.82 20.35 8.23
C ILE A 42 -4.95 19.21 7.23
N ASP A 43 -5.29 19.55 5.99
CA ASP A 43 -5.34 18.59 4.89
C ASP A 43 -3.93 18.16 4.49
N VAL A 44 -3.68 16.85 4.56
CA VAL A 44 -2.39 16.22 4.20
C VAL A 44 -2.56 15.18 3.10
N THR A 45 -3.71 15.18 2.43
CA THR A 45 -4.10 14.18 1.43
C THR A 45 -3.06 14.06 0.32
N SER A 46 -2.66 15.19 -0.28
CA SER A 46 -1.69 15.22 -1.38
C SER A 46 -0.30 14.73 -0.95
N ASP A 47 0.15 15.11 0.24
CA ASP A 47 1.44 14.68 0.78
C ASP A 47 1.45 13.18 1.07
N LEU A 48 0.37 12.66 1.64
CA LEU A 48 0.22 11.24 1.89
C LEU A 48 0.13 10.44 0.60
N LEU A 49 -0.62 10.91 -0.40
CA LEU A 49 -0.70 10.25 -1.70
C LEU A 49 0.69 10.17 -2.37
N PHE A 50 1.45 11.27 -2.37
CA PHE A 50 2.80 11.30 -2.93
C PHE A 50 3.73 10.29 -2.24
N ARG A 51 3.75 10.29 -0.90
CA ARG A 51 4.61 9.39 -0.12
C ARG A 51 4.23 7.92 -0.29
N ASN A 52 2.93 7.61 -0.29
CA ASN A 52 2.46 6.24 -0.44
C ASN A 52 2.68 5.70 -1.85
N ARG A 53 2.56 6.52 -2.90
CA ARG A 53 2.96 6.12 -4.26
C ARG A 53 4.45 5.77 -4.35
N ALA A 54 5.31 6.60 -3.77
CA ALA A 54 6.75 6.31 -3.73
C ALA A 54 7.05 5.02 -2.96
N GLU A 55 6.32 4.74 -1.87
CA GLU A 55 6.45 3.51 -1.11
C GLU A 55 5.97 2.28 -1.91
N ALA A 56 4.85 2.38 -2.63
CA ALA A 56 4.37 1.32 -3.50
C ALA A 56 5.42 0.93 -4.55
N GLU A 57 6.05 1.90 -5.21
CA GLU A 57 7.11 1.64 -6.20
C GLU A 57 8.33 0.94 -5.58
N ARG A 58 8.71 1.31 -4.36
CA ARG A 58 9.79 0.63 -3.63
C ARG A 58 9.42 -0.82 -3.32
N LEU A 59 8.21 -1.07 -2.84
CA LEU A 59 7.74 -2.42 -2.52
C LEU A 59 7.61 -3.30 -3.77
N ILE A 60 7.16 -2.74 -4.90
CA ILE A 60 7.15 -3.42 -6.20
C ILE A 60 8.56 -3.83 -6.61
N THR A 61 9.50 -2.88 -6.52
CA THR A 61 10.91 -3.13 -6.86
C THR A 61 11.52 -4.20 -5.96
N LEU A 62 11.30 -4.10 -4.65
CA LEU A 62 11.80 -5.05 -3.66
C LEU A 62 11.22 -6.46 -3.88
N ARG A 63 9.90 -6.57 -4.09
CA ARG A 63 9.22 -7.84 -4.40
C ARG A 63 9.82 -8.50 -5.64
N ARG A 64 10.05 -7.73 -6.71
CA ARG A 64 10.65 -8.24 -7.96
C ARG A 64 12.08 -8.73 -7.77
N GLN A 65 12.88 -8.02 -6.98
CA GLN A 65 14.28 -8.37 -6.73
C GLN A 65 14.43 -9.62 -5.87
N LEU A 66 13.59 -9.76 -4.83
CA LEU A 66 13.70 -10.85 -3.88
C LEU A 66 12.94 -12.11 -4.30
N PHE A 67 11.86 -11.95 -5.06
CA PHE A 67 10.95 -13.02 -5.47
C PHE A 67 10.68 -12.96 -6.99
N PRO A 68 11.72 -13.09 -7.83
CA PRO A 68 11.58 -12.95 -9.28
C PRO A 68 10.61 -13.97 -9.88
N ASP A 69 10.59 -15.20 -9.36
CA ASP A 69 9.70 -16.27 -9.81
C ASP A 69 8.20 -15.99 -9.52
N ARG A 70 7.91 -15.04 -8.63
CA ARG A 70 6.56 -14.66 -8.19
C ARG A 70 6.23 -13.19 -8.48
N ALA A 71 7.08 -12.50 -9.23
CA ALA A 71 6.99 -11.07 -9.50
C ALA A 71 5.68 -10.65 -10.20
N ASN A 72 5.09 -11.56 -10.98
CA ASN A 72 3.90 -11.33 -11.78
C ASN A 72 2.62 -11.89 -11.14
N GLU A 73 2.70 -12.48 -9.94
CA GLU A 73 1.50 -12.88 -9.21
C GLU A 73 0.70 -11.62 -8.83
N ASP A 74 -0.62 -11.70 -9.00
CA ASP A 74 -1.52 -10.61 -8.68
C ASP A 74 -1.44 -10.27 -7.18
N VAL A 75 -1.21 -9.00 -6.87
CA VAL A 75 -1.10 -8.46 -5.51
C VAL A 75 -2.49 -8.25 -4.89
N THR A 76 -3.51 -8.17 -5.74
CA THR A 76 -4.88 -7.83 -5.42
C THR A 76 -5.83 -8.90 -5.98
N PRO A 77 -5.74 -10.16 -5.52
CA PRO A 77 -6.77 -11.12 -5.88
C PRO A 77 -8.13 -10.56 -5.43
N PRO A 78 -9.17 -10.67 -6.26
CA PRO A 78 -10.49 -10.13 -5.95
C PRO A 78 -10.94 -10.67 -4.59
N LEU A 79 -11.40 -9.76 -3.72
CA LEU A 79 -11.84 -10.11 -2.35
C LEU A 79 -13.06 -11.05 -2.35
N TYR A 80 -13.74 -11.16 -3.48
CA TYR A 80 -14.90 -12.00 -3.69
C TYR A 80 -14.68 -12.90 -4.90
N ASN A 81 -14.55 -14.21 -4.66
CA ASN A 81 -14.97 -15.17 -5.67
C ASN A 81 -16.49 -15.03 -5.76
N HIS A 82 -17.00 -14.54 -6.89
CA HIS A 82 -18.40 -14.77 -7.22
C HIS A 82 -18.60 -16.27 -7.36
N HIS A 83 -19.25 -16.88 -6.38
CA HIS A 83 -19.75 -18.25 -6.40
C HIS A 83 -21.15 -18.28 -5.79
#